data_AF-A6GMD2-F1
#
_entry.id   AF-A6GMD2-F1
#
_cell.length_a   1.000
_cell.length_b   1.000
_cell.length_c   1.000
_cell.angle_alpha   90.00
_cell.angle_beta   90.00
_cell.angle_gamma   90.00
#
_symmetry.space_group_name_H-M   'P 1'
#
loop_
_entity.id
_entity.type
_entity.pdbx_description
1 polymer ?
#
loop_
_entity_poly.entity_id
_entity_poly.type
_entity_poly.pdbx_seq_one_letter_code
_entity_poly.pdbx_strand_id
1 'polypeptide(L)'
;MSANIEQVHIELSIASLWQHLEKHATSTTTAALNANDAHATQNLDLPCVSPAGKPWNEFTSSKTLHQPYVQQLNQSTHALREFIQQHAANSPQKQKALANIQDFAATKVNCRPTALTPLMVNENRRNLHLIAQQLQNNAIPLQQRTGIALALAEGLNVCAEGTTLNILSCASELINQQQGLAGLVIKIKNQSIDQQLLQLVKHIDSRRLNLTQAKALEIHHVQALKNHVASQWGLTAVTDRYATEEYQQQFGPMALALLEKTVTPAALAHLVADQIANKLAEFTPGDLNTGMASEQLKTEPLRRLMQAEFGSSVELQHCLQFNDDYSTVKLASREALASHVIQAFQTIGLLPAKASAHFLLSQQEVPTQQAIEQTSHLAETTVSQHADWSSPAWNASFWLGHTLQGLTNRPEDDRKKSAQHHTGAQTA
;
A
#
# COMPACT_ATOMS: atom_id res chain seq x y z
N MET A 1 42.47 -29.96 -2.13
CA MET A 1 42.59 -28.49 -2.06
C MET A 1 42.19 -27.92 -3.41
N SER A 2 41.38 -26.86 -3.39
CA SER A 2 40.68 -26.23 -4.52
C SER A 2 39.41 -26.95 -5.02
N ALA A 3 38.27 -26.48 -4.51
CA ALA A 3 37.00 -26.49 -5.22
C ALA A 3 36.26 -25.19 -4.86
N ASN A 4 36.19 -24.28 -5.84
CA ASN A 4 35.32 -23.10 -5.83
C ASN A 4 33.87 -23.55 -5.70
N ILE A 5 33.14 -22.98 -4.74
CA ILE A 5 31.67 -22.98 -4.75
C ILE A 5 31.27 -21.51 -4.61
N GLU A 6 30.78 -20.96 -5.71
CA GLU A 6 30.16 -19.64 -5.80
C GLU A 6 28.97 -19.57 -4.84
N GLN A 7 28.94 -18.54 -4.00
CA GLN A 7 27.73 -18.14 -3.27
C GLN A 7 26.77 -17.49 -4.27
N VAL A 8 25.78 -18.26 -4.72
CA VAL A 8 24.60 -17.70 -5.39
C VAL A 8 23.70 -17.10 -4.32
N HIS A 9 23.91 -15.83 -4.00
CA HIS A 9 22.90 -15.01 -3.35
C HIS A 9 21.80 -14.72 -4.38
N ILE A 10 20.64 -15.37 -4.24
CA ILE A 10 19.42 -14.93 -4.93
C ILE A 10 18.85 -13.79 -4.10
N GLU A 11 19.27 -12.57 -4.43
CA GLU A 11 18.55 -11.36 -4.05
C GLU A 11 17.18 -11.38 -4.72
N LEU A 12 16.15 -11.65 -3.92
CA LEU A 12 14.77 -11.49 -4.33
C LEU A 12 14.45 -9.99 -4.34
N SER A 13 14.58 -9.36 -5.51
CA SER A 13 14.19 -7.96 -5.74
C SER A 13 12.67 -7.79 -5.57
N ILE A 14 12.18 -6.58 -5.30
CA ILE A 14 10.75 -6.23 -5.13
C ILE A 14 9.84 -6.74 -6.28
N ALA A 15 10.38 -7.03 -7.46
CA ALA A 15 9.68 -7.74 -8.53
C ALA A 15 9.20 -9.15 -8.13
N SER A 16 9.90 -9.84 -7.23
CA SER A 16 9.52 -11.16 -6.73
C SER A 16 8.38 -11.12 -5.71
N LEU A 17 8.17 -10.01 -4.98
CA LEU A 17 7.02 -9.83 -4.08
C LEU A 17 5.74 -9.66 -4.90
N TRP A 18 5.81 -8.89 -5.99
CA TRP A 18 4.73 -8.73 -6.97
C TRP A 18 4.47 -10.02 -7.76
N GLN A 19 5.49 -10.80 -8.12
CA GLN A 19 5.30 -12.13 -8.73
C GLN A 19 4.81 -13.20 -7.75
N HIS A 20 5.14 -13.12 -6.45
CA HIS A 20 4.57 -14.01 -5.43
C HIS A 20 3.11 -13.67 -5.11
N LEU A 21 2.77 -12.37 -5.10
CA LEU A 21 1.40 -11.90 -4.93
C LEU A 21 0.54 -12.15 -6.18
N GLU A 22 1.10 -12.06 -7.39
CA GLU A 22 0.44 -12.55 -8.61
C GLU A 22 0.18 -14.06 -8.55
N LYS A 23 1.11 -14.87 -8.01
CA LYS A 23 0.90 -16.31 -7.81
C LYS A 23 -0.18 -16.64 -6.76
N HIS A 24 -0.26 -15.87 -5.67
CA HIS A 24 -1.32 -16.05 -4.67
C HIS A 24 -2.69 -15.51 -5.13
N ALA A 25 -2.72 -14.36 -5.80
CA ALA A 25 -3.93 -13.80 -6.40
C ALA A 25 -4.47 -14.68 -7.52
N THR A 26 -3.62 -15.21 -8.41
CA THR A 26 -4.06 -16.15 -9.46
C THR A 26 -4.60 -17.46 -8.88
N SER A 27 -4.07 -17.97 -7.76
CA SER A 27 -4.54 -19.24 -7.17
C SER A 27 -5.96 -19.17 -6.57
N THR A 28 -6.39 -17.99 -6.14
CA THR A 28 -7.74 -17.79 -5.55
C THR A 28 -8.74 -17.26 -6.60
N THR A 29 -8.26 -16.51 -7.61
CA THR A 29 -9.11 -15.89 -8.64
C THR A 29 -9.29 -16.77 -9.90
N THR A 30 -8.40 -17.72 -10.21
CA THR A 30 -8.61 -18.67 -11.32
C THR A 30 -9.80 -19.61 -11.10
N ALA A 31 -10.15 -19.92 -9.84
CA ALA A 31 -11.34 -20.71 -9.55
C ALA A 31 -12.65 -19.95 -9.83
N ALA A 32 -12.64 -18.61 -9.83
CA ALA A 32 -13.82 -17.76 -10.06
C ALA A 32 -13.92 -17.20 -11.49
N LEU A 33 -12.78 -16.96 -12.17
CA LEU A 33 -12.74 -16.38 -13.52
C LEU A 33 -12.90 -17.42 -14.65
N ASN A 34 -12.63 -18.70 -14.40
CA ASN A 34 -12.74 -19.76 -15.41
C ASN A 34 -14.18 -20.07 -15.86
N ALA A 35 -15.19 -19.37 -15.32
CA ALA A 35 -16.58 -19.62 -15.66
C ALA A 35 -17.18 -18.66 -16.70
N ASN A 36 -16.57 -17.50 -17.04
CA ASN A 36 -17.32 -16.49 -17.81
C ASN A 36 -16.63 -15.68 -18.93
N ASP A 37 -15.33 -15.75 -19.20
CA ASP A 37 -14.74 -14.90 -20.26
C ASP A 37 -13.99 -15.69 -21.33
N ALA A 38 -14.75 -16.12 -22.33
CA ALA A 38 -14.26 -16.56 -23.63
C ALA A 38 -14.45 -15.47 -24.70
N HIS A 39 -14.18 -14.19 -24.40
CA HIS A 39 -14.03 -13.17 -25.45
C HIS A 39 -13.13 -12.00 -25.02
N ALA A 40 -12.17 -11.67 -25.89
CA ALA A 40 -11.32 -10.47 -25.92
C ALA A 40 -9.97 -10.46 -25.14
N THR A 41 -9.11 -11.45 -25.38
CA THR A 41 -7.64 -11.25 -25.26
C THR A 41 -7.06 -10.77 -26.59
N GLN A 42 -6.90 -9.45 -26.77
CA GLN A 42 -6.07 -8.88 -27.85
C GLN A 42 -5.01 -7.92 -27.27
N ASN A 43 -3.74 -8.33 -27.41
CA ASN A 43 -2.49 -7.56 -27.27
C ASN A 43 -2.29 -6.74 -25.98
N LEU A 44 -1.94 -7.42 -24.88
CA LEU A 44 -1.71 -6.82 -23.57
C LEU A 44 -0.29 -6.31 -23.29
N ASP A 45 0.75 -6.81 -23.99
CA ASP A 45 2.15 -6.50 -23.62
C ASP A 45 2.90 -5.72 -24.69
N LEU A 46 2.64 -4.40 -24.76
CA LEU A 46 3.64 -3.52 -25.38
C LEU A 46 4.88 -3.45 -24.48
N PRO A 47 6.09 -3.59 -25.06
CA PRO A 47 7.33 -3.63 -24.29
C PRO A 47 7.60 -2.28 -23.60
N CYS A 48 8.37 -2.31 -22.52
CA CYS A 48 8.90 -1.09 -21.90
C CYS A 48 9.88 -0.42 -22.87
N VAL A 49 9.75 0.89 -23.06
CA VAL A 49 10.72 1.67 -23.83
C VAL A 49 11.75 2.21 -22.86
N SER A 50 13.03 1.89 -23.07
CA SER A 50 14.11 2.44 -22.24
C SER A 50 14.02 3.96 -22.22
N PRO A 51 14.04 4.62 -21.04
CA PRO A 51 13.80 6.06 -20.92
C PRO A 51 14.94 6.92 -21.48
N ALA A 52 16.07 6.31 -21.86
CA ALA A 52 17.24 7.00 -22.36
C ALA A 52 17.88 6.28 -23.55
N GLY A 53 18.63 7.05 -24.34
CA GLY A 53 19.46 6.54 -25.42
C GLY A 53 18.70 6.23 -26.71
N LYS A 54 19.34 5.42 -27.56
CA LYS A 54 18.87 5.08 -28.91
C LYS A 54 17.41 4.58 -28.96
N PRO A 55 16.93 3.69 -28.05
CA PRO A 55 15.55 3.22 -28.09
C PRO A 55 14.50 4.33 -27.90
N TRP A 56 14.75 5.28 -26.99
CA TRP A 56 13.84 6.42 -26.78
C TRP A 56 13.81 7.36 -27.97
N ASN A 57 14.97 7.61 -28.58
CA ASN A 57 15.08 8.45 -29.77
C ASN A 57 14.34 7.83 -30.96
N GLU A 58 14.45 6.51 -31.15
CA GLU A 58 13.73 5.78 -32.19
C GLU A 58 12.21 5.81 -31.96
N PHE A 59 11.78 5.63 -30.71
CA PHE A 59 10.37 5.74 -30.32
C PHE A 59 9.77 7.12 -30.63
N THR A 60 10.45 8.19 -30.19
CA THR A 60 9.98 9.57 -30.38
C THR A 60 10.06 10.04 -31.84
N SER A 61 10.90 9.42 -32.67
CA SER A 61 11.06 9.76 -34.10
C SER A 61 10.11 8.96 -35.01
N SER A 62 9.52 7.86 -34.54
CA SER A 62 8.69 6.97 -35.35
C SER A 62 7.22 7.01 -34.95
N LYS A 63 6.37 7.59 -35.82
CA LYS A 63 4.92 7.61 -35.62
C LYS A 63 4.33 6.19 -35.51
N THR A 64 4.90 5.23 -36.24
CA THR A 64 4.45 3.83 -36.26
C THR A 64 4.73 3.11 -34.94
N LEU A 65 5.90 3.34 -34.33
CA LEU A 65 6.25 2.74 -33.02
C LEU A 65 5.44 3.36 -31.88
N HIS A 66 5.12 4.63 -32.00
CA HIS A 66 4.38 5.41 -31.02
C HIS A 66 2.88 5.06 -30.96
N GLN A 67 2.26 4.80 -32.11
CA GLN A 67 0.80 4.68 -32.24
C GLN A 67 0.15 3.62 -31.32
N PRO A 68 0.70 2.40 -31.15
CA PRO A 68 0.10 1.41 -30.25
C PRO A 68 0.04 1.87 -28.78
N TYR A 69 1.05 2.61 -28.31
CA TYR A 69 1.10 3.09 -26.92
C TYR A 69 0.03 4.16 -26.66
N VAL A 70 -0.12 5.10 -27.58
CA VAL A 70 -1.19 6.11 -27.51
C VAL A 70 -2.56 5.49 -27.66
N GLN A 71 -2.71 4.47 -28.50
CA GLN A 71 -3.98 3.74 -28.63
C GLN A 71 -4.39 3.10 -27.31
N GLN A 72 -3.49 2.41 -26.60
CA GLN A 72 -3.81 1.80 -25.31
C GLN A 72 -4.10 2.83 -24.21
N LEU A 73 -3.36 3.94 -24.19
CA LEU A 73 -3.65 5.06 -23.30
C LEU A 73 -5.05 5.63 -23.57
N ASN A 74 -5.41 5.84 -24.84
CA ASN A 74 -6.74 6.33 -25.22
C ASN A 74 -7.85 5.33 -24.84
N GLN A 75 -7.65 4.03 -25.05
CA GLN A 75 -8.61 2.99 -24.66
C GLN A 75 -8.86 3.02 -23.14
N SER A 76 -7.80 3.06 -22.34
CA SER A 76 -7.89 3.10 -20.88
C SER A 76 -8.55 4.39 -20.38
N THR A 77 -8.18 5.53 -20.99
CA THR A 77 -8.78 6.85 -20.71
C THR A 77 -10.28 6.88 -21.08
N HIS A 78 -10.65 6.24 -22.17
CA HIS A 78 -12.04 6.13 -22.62
C HIS A 78 -12.87 5.28 -21.66
N ALA A 79 -12.36 4.10 -21.28
CA ALA A 79 -13.02 3.23 -20.31
C ALA A 79 -13.28 3.94 -18.97
N LEU A 80 -12.30 4.70 -18.47
CA LEU A 80 -12.46 5.54 -17.28
C LEU A 80 -13.59 6.57 -17.46
N ARG A 81 -13.60 7.28 -18.60
CA ARG A 81 -14.63 8.28 -18.91
C ARG A 81 -16.02 7.65 -18.96
N GLU A 82 -16.17 6.52 -19.64
CA GLU A 82 -17.44 5.80 -19.76
C GLU A 82 -17.94 5.32 -18.40
N PHE A 83 -17.05 4.77 -17.57
CA PHE A 83 -17.39 4.33 -16.22
C PHE A 83 -17.94 5.48 -15.37
N ILE A 84 -17.27 6.64 -15.34
CA ILE A 84 -17.75 7.83 -14.61
C ILE A 84 -19.08 8.32 -15.21
N GLN A 85 -19.20 8.32 -16.54
CA GLN A 85 -20.42 8.73 -17.21
C GLN A 85 -21.63 7.86 -16.80
N GLN A 86 -21.43 6.55 -16.66
CA GLN A 86 -22.47 5.59 -16.33
C GLN A 86 -22.83 5.58 -14.83
N HIS A 87 -21.84 5.66 -13.94
CA HIS A 87 -22.04 5.34 -12.52
C HIS A 87 -21.97 6.53 -11.57
N ALA A 88 -21.26 7.61 -11.92
CA ALA A 88 -21.20 8.77 -11.03
C ALA A 88 -22.52 9.55 -11.05
N ALA A 89 -22.95 10.00 -9.88
CA ALA A 89 -24.11 10.87 -9.73
C ALA A 89 -23.96 12.15 -10.56
N ASN A 90 -25.05 12.66 -11.12
CA ASN A 90 -25.02 13.85 -11.95
C ASN A 90 -24.75 15.09 -11.09
N SER A 91 -23.48 15.50 -11.02
CA SER A 91 -22.99 16.55 -10.11
C SER A 91 -21.91 17.42 -10.76
N PRO A 92 -21.61 18.60 -10.19
CA PRO A 92 -20.46 19.40 -10.62
C PRO A 92 -19.13 18.63 -10.56
N GLN A 93 -18.99 17.73 -9.59
CA GLN A 93 -17.79 16.88 -9.47
C GLN A 93 -17.67 15.93 -10.68
N LYS A 94 -18.77 15.29 -11.10
CA LYS A 94 -18.79 14.45 -12.32
C LYS A 94 -18.39 15.26 -13.55
N GLN A 95 -18.98 16.44 -13.74
CA GLN A 95 -18.68 17.29 -14.88
C GLN A 95 -17.21 17.71 -14.92
N LYS A 96 -16.65 18.11 -13.78
CA LYS A 96 -15.23 18.45 -13.63
C LYS A 96 -14.33 17.24 -13.91
N ALA A 97 -14.66 16.07 -13.40
CA ALA A 97 -13.91 14.84 -13.65
C ALA A 97 -13.87 14.50 -15.15
N LEU A 98 -15.00 14.58 -15.84
CA LEU A 98 -15.07 14.33 -17.29
C LEU A 98 -14.27 15.36 -18.09
N ALA A 99 -14.31 16.63 -17.70
CA ALA A 99 -13.50 17.69 -18.31
C ALA A 99 -12.00 17.43 -18.10
N ASN A 100 -11.57 17.10 -16.89
CA ASN A 100 -10.17 16.77 -16.60
C ASN A 100 -9.67 15.57 -17.42
N ILE A 101 -10.49 14.53 -17.59
CA ILE A 101 -10.13 13.37 -18.42
C ILE A 101 -9.98 13.77 -19.88
N GLN A 102 -10.86 14.63 -20.38
CA GLN A 102 -10.79 15.15 -21.74
C GLN A 102 -9.53 16.02 -21.95
N ASP A 103 -9.22 16.90 -21.01
CA ASP A 103 -8.01 17.73 -21.05
C ASP A 103 -6.74 16.88 -20.97
N PHE A 104 -6.72 15.87 -20.09
CA PHE A 104 -5.62 14.90 -20.00
C PHE A 104 -5.41 14.17 -21.32
N ALA A 105 -6.49 13.67 -21.93
CA ALA A 105 -6.42 13.00 -23.22
C ALA A 105 -5.89 13.94 -24.32
N ALA A 106 -6.33 15.20 -24.35
CA ALA A 106 -5.92 16.16 -25.36
C ALA A 106 -4.46 16.63 -25.19
N THR A 107 -4.03 16.85 -23.95
CA THR A 107 -2.75 17.52 -23.65
C THR A 107 -1.60 16.58 -23.34
N LYS A 108 -1.88 15.41 -22.76
CA LYS A 108 -0.84 14.48 -22.28
C LYS A 108 -0.82 13.13 -23.01
N VAL A 109 -1.93 12.71 -23.62
CA VAL A 109 -2.00 11.44 -24.39
C VAL A 109 -1.88 11.70 -25.89
N ASN A 110 -2.75 12.56 -26.43
CA ASN A 110 -2.79 12.89 -27.86
C ASN A 110 -1.87 14.07 -28.20
N CYS A 111 -0.69 14.08 -27.60
CA CYS A 111 0.34 15.08 -27.84
C CYS A 111 1.32 14.61 -28.94
N ARG A 112 2.28 15.46 -29.28
CA ARG A 112 3.37 15.08 -30.19
C ARG A 112 4.23 14.00 -29.53
N PRO A 113 4.81 13.03 -30.28
CA PRO A 113 5.63 11.98 -29.70
C PRO A 113 6.77 12.48 -28.80
N THR A 114 7.37 13.62 -29.12
CA THR A 114 8.44 14.26 -28.33
C THR A 114 7.95 14.86 -27.01
N ALA A 115 6.65 15.03 -26.81
CA ALA A 115 6.04 15.56 -25.59
C ALA A 115 5.53 14.46 -24.64
N LEU A 116 5.47 13.19 -25.08
CA LEU A 116 5.22 12.07 -24.18
C LEU A 116 6.44 11.84 -23.30
N THR A 117 6.21 11.64 -22.02
CA THR A 117 7.28 11.29 -21.07
C THR A 117 7.47 9.77 -21.02
N PRO A 118 8.67 9.28 -20.67
CA PRO A 118 8.88 7.85 -20.43
C PRO A 118 7.94 7.28 -19.35
N LEU A 119 7.63 8.07 -18.31
CA LEU A 119 6.64 7.71 -17.29
C LEU A 119 5.25 7.50 -17.90
N MET A 120 4.84 8.33 -18.86
CA MET A 120 3.55 8.18 -19.53
C MET A 120 3.46 6.89 -20.35
N VAL A 121 4.51 6.60 -21.13
CA VAL A 121 4.58 5.47 -22.06
C VAL A 121 4.68 4.12 -21.34
N ASN A 122 5.40 4.09 -20.22
CA ASN A 122 5.67 2.86 -19.48
C ASN A 122 4.72 2.69 -18.30
N GLU A 123 4.91 3.49 -17.24
CA GLU A 123 4.23 3.31 -15.96
C GLU A 123 2.74 3.68 -16.02
N ASN A 124 2.42 4.88 -16.52
CA ASN A 124 1.03 5.35 -16.53
C ASN A 124 0.17 4.53 -17.49
N ARG A 125 0.69 4.12 -18.64
CA ARG A 125 -0.01 3.24 -19.57
C ARG A 125 -0.45 1.94 -18.89
N ARG A 126 0.48 1.26 -18.23
CA ARG A 126 0.21 -0.01 -17.54
C ARG A 126 -0.81 0.16 -16.42
N ASN A 127 -0.60 1.16 -15.57
CA ASN A 127 -1.47 1.41 -14.42
C ASN A 127 -2.87 1.90 -14.83
N LEU A 128 -2.99 2.77 -15.84
CA LEU A 128 -4.30 3.19 -16.36
C LEU A 128 -5.06 2.00 -16.97
N HIS A 129 -4.35 1.10 -17.67
CA HIS A 129 -4.96 -0.10 -18.20
C HIS A 129 -5.48 -1.02 -17.08
N LEU A 130 -4.68 -1.22 -16.03
CA LEU A 130 -5.08 -1.98 -14.86
C LEU A 130 -6.29 -1.35 -14.16
N ILE A 131 -6.30 -0.03 -13.99
CA ILE A 131 -7.44 0.70 -13.43
C ILE A 131 -8.70 0.45 -14.28
N ALA A 132 -8.60 0.59 -15.60
CA ALA A 132 -9.73 0.36 -16.49
C ALA A 132 -10.32 -1.05 -16.35
N GLN A 133 -9.48 -2.07 -16.17
CA GLN A 133 -9.92 -3.43 -15.86
C GLN A 133 -10.58 -3.54 -14.49
N GLN A 134 -9.95 -3.00 -13.44
CA GLN A 134 -10.48 -3.08 -12.07
C GLN A 134 -11.76 -2.28 -11.88
N LEU A 135 -11.99 -1.23 -12.66
CA LEU A 135 -13.27 -0.53 -12.68
C LEU A 135 -14.42 -1.40 -13.21
N GLN A 136 -14.15 -2.48 -13.94
CA GLN A 136 -15.16 -3.46 -14.35
C GLN A 136 -15.32 -4.62 -13.36
N ASN A 137 -14.44 -4.71 -12.35
CA ASN A 137 -14.45 -5.80 -11.38
C ASN A 137 -15.59 -5.64 -10.36
N ASN A 138 -16.59 -6.51 -10.46
CA ASN A 138 -17.75 -6.50 -9.56
C ASN A 138 -17.47 -7.02 -8.15
N ALA A 139 -16.29 -7.59 -7.90
CA ALA A 139 -15.85 -7.89 -6.54
C ALA A 139 -15.59 -6.62 -5.72
N ILE A 140 -15.29 -5.49 -6.38
CA ILE A 140 -15.12 -4.19 -5.71
C ILE A 140 -16.47 -3.45 -5.69
N PRO A 141 -16.96 -3.01 -4.52
CA PRO A 141 -18.20 -2.25 -4.41
C PRO A 141 -18.25 -1.04 -5.36
N LEU A 142 -19.38 -0.85 -6.03
CA LEU A 142 -19.53 0.20 -7.05
C LEU A 142 -19.21 1.60 -6.52
N GLN A 143 -19.61 1.89 -5.28
CA GLN A 143 -19.34 3.17 -4.63
C GLN A 143 -17.82 3.42 -4.48
N GLN A 144 -17.05 2.40 -4.13
CA GLN A 144 -15.59 2.50 -4.01
C GLN A 144 -14.95 2.71 -5.39
N ARG A 145 -15.34 1.92 -6.40
CA ARG A 145 -14.87 2.10 -7.79
C ARG A 145 -15.16 3.51 -8.31
N THR A 146 -16.36 4.02 -8.04
CA THR A 146 -16.79 5.37 -8.42
C THR A 146 -15.97 6.45 -7.71
N GLY A 147 -15.76 6.32 -6.41
CA GLY A 147 -14.93 7.24 -5.63
C GLY A 147 -13.50 7.31 -6.15
N ILE A 148 -12.87 6.16 -6.42
CA ILE A 148 -11.51 6.10 -6.96
C ILE A 148 -11.43 6.67 -8.37
N ALA A 149 -12.41 6.39 -9.23
CA ALA A 149 -12.45 6.96 -10.58
C ALA A 149 -12.54 8.49 -10.57
N LEU A 150 -13.34 9.06 -9.66
CA LEU A 150 -13.45 10.52 -9.49
C LEU A 150 -12.15 11.12 -8.95
N ALA A 151 -11.54 10.51 -7.93
CA ALA A 151 -10.26 10.95 -7.37
C ALA A 151 -9.14 10.90 -8.41
N LEU A 152 -9.09 9.83 -9.22
CA LEU A 152 -8.17 9.71 -10.34
C LEU A 152 -8.30 10.90 -11.28
N ALA A 153 -9.52 11.19 -11.74
CA ALA A 153 -9.79 12.28 -12.67
C ALA A 153 -9.38 13.66 -12.12
N GLU A 154 -9.52 13.89 -10.81
CA GLU A 154 -9.08 15.12 -10.16
C GLU A 154 -7.56 15.32 -10.25
N GLY A 155 -6.77 14.25 -10.09
CA GLY A 155 -5.31 14.31 -10.15
C GLY A 155 -4.68 14.16 -11.54
N LEU A 156 -5.47 14.07 -12.62
CA LEU A 156 -4.93 13.99 -13.99
C LEU A 156 -4.39 15.32 -14.53
N ASN A 157 -4.83 16.46 -13.99
CA ASN A 157 -4.50 17.79 -14.51
C ASN A 157 -3.45 18.55 -13.66
N VAL A 158 -2.48 17.85 -13.10
CA VAL A 158 -1.33 18.42 -12.36
C VAL A 158 -0.02 18.23 -13.13
N CYS A 159 1.14 18.46 -12.50
CA CYS A 159 2.44 18.16 -13.11
C CYS A 159 2.57 16.67 -13.51
N ALA A 160 3.51 16.32 -14.39
CA ALA A 160 3.63 14.97 -14.93
C ALA A 160 3.91 13.91 -13.83
N GLU A 161 4.73 14.27 -12.86
CA GLU A 161 5.07 13.46 -11.69
C GLU A 161 3.84 13.28 -10.78
N GLY A 162 3.14 14.37 -10.47
CA GLY A 162 1.90 14.30 -9.68
C GLY A 162 0.81 13.44 -10.33
N THR A 163 0.67 13.51 -11.66
CA THR A 163 -0.23 12.62 -12.41
C THR A 163 0.18 11.16 -12.28
N THR A 164 1.47 10.86 -12.36
CA THR A 164 2.00 9.50 -12.23
C THR A 164 1.75 8.94 -10.82
N LEU A 165 2.04 9.73 -9.79
CA LEU A 165 1.78 9.35 -8.39
C LEU A 165 0.29 9.10 -8.14
N ASN A 166 -0.58 9.95 -8.70
CA ASN A 166 -2.03 9.78 -8.58
C ASN A 166 -2.51 8.49 -9.26
N ILE A 167 -2.06 8.22 -10.49
CA ILE A 167 -2.39 6.99 -11.21
C ILE A 167 -1.94 5.75 -10.42
N LEU A 168 -0.70 5.74 -9.94
CA LEU A 168 -0.15 4.61 -9.16
C LEU A 168 -0.93 4.39 -7.85
N SER A 169 -1.28 5.48 -7.16
CA SER A 169 -2.07 5.43 -5.92
C SER A 169 -3.45 4.83 -6.16
N CYS A 170 -4.18 5.30 -7.18
CA CYS A 170 -5.51 4.76 -7.51
C CYS A 170 -5.46 3.30 -7.97
N ALA A 171 -4.44 2.91 -8.74
CA ALA A 171 -4.24 1.52 -9.15
C ALA A 171 -4.02 0.62 -7.92
N SER A 172 -3.12 1.03 -7.02
CA SER A 172 -2.83 0.30 -5.79
C SER A 172 -4.08 0.18 -4.90
N GLU A 173 -4.86 1.25 -4.79
CA GLU A 173 -6.09 1.22 -4.00
C GLU A 173 -7.09 0.19 -4.55
N LEU A 174 -7.35 0.16 -5.85
CA LEU A 174 -8.27 -0.82 -6.47
C LEU A 174 -7.82 -2.27 -6.28
N ILE A 175 -6.52 -2.54 -6.32
CA ILE A 175 -5.96 -3.88 -6.09
C ILE A 175 -6.13 -4.28 -4.63
N ASN A 176 -5.80 -3.36 -3.70
CA ASN A 176 -5.82 -3.65 -2.27
C ASN A 176 -7.25 -3.91 -1.74
N GLN A 177 -8.29 -3.35 -2.35
CA GLN A 177 -9.68 -3.62 -1.96
C GLN A 177 -10.06 -5.11 -2.06
N GLN A 178 -9.30 -5.92 -2.79
CA GLN A 178 -9.60 -7.35 -2.98
C GLN A 178 -8.92 -8.27 -1.96
N GLN A 179 -8.14 -7.72 -1.02
CA GLN A 179 -7.29 -8.50 -0.12
C GLN A 179 -7.82 -8.54 1.33
N GLY A 180 -9.07 -8.13 1.57
CA GLY A 180 -9.68 -8.07 2.89
C GLY A 180 -8.82 -7.27 3.88
N LEU A 181 -8.63 -7.81 5.09
CA LEU A 181 -7.85 -7.15 6.14
C LEU A 181 -6.42 -6.78 5.70
N ALA A 182 -5.73 -7.64 4.95
CA ALA A 182 -4.34 -7.36 4.53
C ALA A 182 -4.28 -6.12 3.62
N GLY A 183 -5.18 -6.05 2.64
CA GLY A 183 -5.29 -4.89 1.75
C GLY A 183 -5.71 -3.62 2.48
N LEU A 184 -6.63 -3.75 3.43
CA LEU A 184 -7.05 -2.62 4.27
C LEU A 184 -5.88 -2.08 5.10
N VAL A 185 -5.09 -2.95 5.73
CA VAL A 185 -3.93 -2.55 6.53
C VAL A 185 -2.88 -1.87 5.67
N ILE A 186 -2.60 -2.39 4.46
CA ILE A 186 -1.68 -1.76 3.51
C ILE A 186 -2.19 -0.35 3.14
N LYS A 187 -3.50 -0.22 2.86
CA LYS A 187 -4.12 1.07 2.55
C LYS A 187 -3.98 2.06 3.71
N ILE A 188 -4.38 1.67 4.93
CA ILE A 188 -4.30 2.53 6.12
C ILE A 188 -2.84 2.90 6.43
N LYS A 189 -1.91 1.95 6.31
CA LYS A 189 -0.47 2.21 6.47
C LYS A 189 0.00 3.30 5.50
N ASN A 190 -0.26 3.12 4.21
CA ASN A 190 0.22 4.06 3.20
C ASN A 190 -0.42 5.44 3.36
N GLN A 191 -1.70 5.51 3.71
CA GLN A 191 -2.38 6.77 4.03
C GLN A 191 -1.79 7.45 5.26
N SER A 192 -1.48 6.68 6.32
CA SER A 192 -0.83 7.21 7.51
C SER A 192 0.55 7.76 7.16
N ILE A 193 1.39 7.00 6.44
CA ILE A 193 2.70 7.46 5.96
C ILE A 193 2.57 8.77 5.19
N ASP A 194 1.68 8.83 4.19
CA ASP A 194 1.46 10.03 3.38
C ASP A 194 1.06 11.23 4.26
N GLN A 195 0.17 11.03 5.23
CA GLN A 195 -0.24 12.07 6.16
C GLN A 195 0.91 12.55 7.06
N GLN A 196 1.68 11.63 7.64
CA GLN A 196 2.78 11.99 8.54
C GLN A 196 3.88 12.74 7.78
N LEU A 197 4.26 12.25 6.60
CA LEU A 197 5.26 12.91 5.76
C LEU A 197 4.79 14.27 5.26
N LEU A 198 3.50 14.41 4.93
CA LEU A 198 2.93 15.71 4.57
C LEU A 198 3.02 16.72 5.73
N GLN A 199 2.71 16.31 6.96
CA GLN A 199 2.84 17.19 8.13
C GLN A 199 4.30 17.59 8.37
N LEU A 200 5.23 16.64 8.21
CA LEU A 200 6.66 16.91 8.32
C LEU A 200 7.16 17.89 7.25
N VAL A 201 6.79 17.68 5.98
CA VAL A 201 7.15 18.58 4.88
C VAL A 201 6.59 19.98 5.13
N LYS A 202 5.32 20.11 5.54
CA LYS A 202 4.73 21.41 5.90
C LYS A 202 5.49 22.09 7.03
N HIS A 203 5.91 21.33 8.04
CA HIS A 203 6.71 21.84 9.14
C HIS A 203 8.09 22.36 8.67
N ILE A 204 8.79 21.59 7.84
CA ILE A 204 10.11 21.96 7.29
C ILE A 204 9.99 23.17 6.35
N ASP A 205 9.10 23.08 5.36
CA ASP A 205 9.00 24.03 4.27
C ASP A 205 8.47 25.38 4.72
N SER A 206 7.58 25.43 5.72
CA SER A 206 7.09 26.69 6.31
C SER A 206 8.19 27.56 6.92
N ARG A 207 9.35 26.97 7.25
CA ARG A 207 10.51 27.66 7.82
C ARG A 207 11.57 28.02 6.79
N ARG A 208 11.54 27.38 5.61
CA ARG A 208 12.60 27.48 4.59
C ARG A 208 12.15 28.14 3.29
N LEU A 209 10.86 28.04 2.98
CA LEU A 209 10.29 28.45 1.71
C LEU A 209 9.18 29.47 1.92
N ASN A 210 8.95 30.31 0.91
CA ASN A 210 7.73 31.10 0.88
C ASN A 210 6.51 30.22 0.53
N LEU A 211 5.30 30.73 0.82
CA LEU A 211 4.05 29.98 0.66
C LEU A 211 3.84 29.42 -0.76
N THR A 212 4.23 30.17 -1.80
CA THR A 212 4.05 29.76 -3.19
C THR A 212 4.99 28.60 -3.54
N GLN A 213 6.26 28.70 -3.13
CA GLN A 213 7.24 27.63 -3.33
C GLN A 213 6.88 26.37 -2.53
N ALA A 214 6.49 26.52 -1.27
CA ALA A 214 6.07 25.40 -0.42
C ALA A 214 4.91 24.64 -1.06
N LYS A 215 3.87 25.34 -1.55
CA LYS A 215 2.75 24.70 -2.25
C LYS A 215 3.16 24.00 -3.55
N ALA A 216 4.11 24.57 -4.30
CA ALA A 216 4.56 23.98 -5.56
C ALA A 216 5.43 22.73 -5.37
N LEU A 217 6.19 22.66 -4.27
CA LEU A 217 7.12 21.58 -3.99
C LEU A 217 6.60 20.53 -3.01
N GLU A 218 5.48 20.78 -2.33
CA GLU A 218 4.92 19.91 -1.27
C GLU A 218 4.88 18.44 -1.67
N ILE A 219 4.25 18.11 -2.82
CA ILE A 219 4.13 16.73 -3.29
C ILE A 219 5.49 16.09 -3.60
N HIS A 220 6.43 16.89 -4.12
CA HIS A 220 7.76 16.44 -4.51
C HIS A 220 8.65 16.18 -3.29
N HIS A 221 8.58 17.04 -2.28
CA HIS A 221 9.27 16.84 -1.01
C HIS A 221 8.69 15.65 -0.23
N VAL A 222 7.36 15.46 -0.24
CA VAL A 222 6.75 14.25 0.32
C VAL A 222 7.27 13.01 -0.41
N GLN A 223 7.31 13.04 -1.74
CA GLN A 223 7.82 11.92 -2.53
C GLN A 223 9.31 11.66 -2.30
N ALA A 224 10.13 12.71 -2.09
CA ALA A 224 11.52 12.57 -1.70
C ALA A 224 11.64 11.76 -0.40
N LEU A 225 10.90 12.16 0.64
CA LEU A 225 10.92 11.44 1.92
C LEU A 225 10.38 10.01 1.79
N LYS A 226 9.35 9.77 0.97
CA LYS A 226 8.85 8.42 0.65
C LYS A 226 9.93 7.57 0.00
N ASN A 227 10.67 8.11 -0.96
CA ASN A 227 11.77 7.41 -1.62
C ASN A 227 12.87 7.04 -0.62
N HIS A 228 13.20 7.93 0.32
CA HIS A 228 14.20 7.67 1.36
C HIS A 228 13.84 6.48 2.24
N VAL A 229 12.56 6.38 2.66
CA VAL A 229 12.08 5.32 3.55
C VAL A 229 11.54 4.09 2.82
N ALA A 230 11.59 4.08 1.48
CA ALA A 230 10.83 3.12 0.67
C ALA A 230 11.20 1.67 0.98
N SER A 231 12.49 1.38 1.07
CA SER A 231 12.99 0.03 1.35
C SER A 231 12.54 -0.48 2.72
N GLN A 232 12.63 0.34 3.77
CA GLN A 232 12.30 -0.06 5.14
C GLN A 232 10.80 -0.20 5.36
N TRP A 233 9.99 0.52 4.58
CA TRP A 233 8.53 0.60 4.75
C TRP A 233 7.74 -0.19 3.69
N GLY A 234 8.43 -0.92 2.81
CA GLY A 234 7.81 -1.69 1.74
C GLY A 234 7.04 -0.81 0.75
N LEU A 235 7.58 0.37 0.44
CA LEU A 235 7.04 1.27 -0.59
C LEU A 235 7.83 1.10 -1.89
N THR A 236 7.21 1.51 -3.00
CA THR A 236 7.91 1.60 -4.29
C THR A 236 8.52 2.98 -4.44
N ALA A 237 9.83 3.05 -4.67
CA ALA A 237 10.49 4.30 -5.02
C ALA A 237 10.01 4.78 -6.39
N VAL A 238 9.68 6.06 -6.50
CA VAL A 238 9.18 6.66 -7.75
C VAL A 238 10.14 7.76 -8.18
N THR A 239 10.56 7.69 -9.44
CA THR A 239 11.40 8.73 -10.06
C THR A 239 10.63 10.03 -10.17
N ASP A 240 11.13 11.08 -9.54
CA ASP A 240 10.59 12.43 -9.59
C ASP A 240 11.78 13.41 -9.64
N ARG A 241 11.80 14.27 -10.67
CA ARG A 241 12.91 15.21 -10.91
C ARG A 241 13.06 16.27 -9.81
N TYR A 242 12.00 16.53 -9.06
CA TYR A 242 11.98 17.50 -7.97
C TYR A 242 12.15 16.84 -6.59
N ALA A 243 12.09 15.51 -6.52
CA ALA A 243 12.40 14.74 -5.32
C ALA A 243 13.91 14.54 -5.15
N THR A 244 14.64 15.64 -4.93
CA THR A 244 16.12 15.65 -4.97
C THR A 244 16.75 14.78 -3.89
N GLU A 245 17.88 14.16 -4.21
CA GLU A 245 18.67 13.38 -3.25
C GLU A 245 19.14 14.26 -2.07
N GLU A 246 19.45 15.52 -2.31
CA GLU A 246 19.80 16.49 -1.27
C GLU A 246 18.70 16.62 -0.20
N TYR A 247 17.43 16.76 -0.62
CA TYR A 247 16.31 16.83 0.33
C TYR A 247 16.15 15.52 1.10
N GLN A 248 16.33 14.39 0.42
CA GLN A 248 16.28 13.06 1.04
C GLN A 248 17.36 12.88 2.10
N GLN A 249 18.60 13.28 1.81
CA GLN A 249 19.71 13.17 2.75
C GLN A 249 19.52 14.13 3.93
N GLN A 250 19.00 15.34 3.70
CA GLN A 250 18.84 16.34 4.75
C GLN A 250 17.72 16.01 5.76
N PHE A 251 16.59 15.48 5.29
CA PHE A 251 15.38 15.28 6.12
C PHE A 251 14.87 13.83 6.18
N GLY A 252 15.45 12.92 5.39
CA GLY A 252 15.13 11.51 5.42
C GLY A 252 15.24 10.86 6.81
N PRO A 253 16.29 11.14 7.61
CA PRO A 253 16.38 10.64 8.98
C PRO A 253 15.21 11.08 9.87
N MET A 254 14.72 12.31 9.71
CA MET A 254 13.53 12.78 10.42
C MET A 254 12.28 12.00 9.99
N ALA A 255 12.13 11.76 8.68
CA ALA A 255 11.01 11.01 8.14
C ALA A 255 10.97 9.58 8.70
N LEU A 256 12.11 8.89 8.71
CA LEU A 256 12.23 7.55 9.28
C LEU A 256 11.81 7.52 10.75
N ALA A 257 12.42 8.38 11.57
CA ALA A 257 12.15 8.43 13.01
C ALA A 257 10.71 8.86 13.33
N LEU A 258 10.13 9.76 12.52
CA LEU A 258 8.73 10.16 12.65
C LEU A 258 7.81 8.97 12.40
N LEU A 259 8.01 8.25 11.30
CA LEU A 259 7.17 7.12 10.94
C LEU A 259 7.27 5.99 11.98
N GLU A 260 8.48 5.69 12.49
CA GLU A 260 8.65 4.69 13.56
C GLU A 260 7.89 5.02 14.85
N LYS A 261 7.70 6.32 15.14
CA LYS A 261 6.95 6.80 16.31
C LYS A 261 5.44 6.87 16.11
N THR A 262 4.99 7.03 14.86
CA THR A 262 3.59 7.42 14.56
C THR A 262 2.81 6.35 13.80
N VAL A 263 3.49 5.49 13.03
CA VAL A 263 2.88 4.42 12.26
C VAL A 263 3.25 3.08 12.90
N THR A 264 2.65 2.81 14.06
CA THR A 264 2.90 1.59 14.86
C THR A 264 1.79 0.55 14.64
N PRO A 265 2.01 -0.73 15.00
CA PRO A 265 0.94 -1.73 14.96
C PRO A 265 -0.29 -1.34 15.78
N ALA A 266 -0.10 -0.68 16.92
CA ALA A 266 -1.20 -0.17 17.76
C ALA A 266 -2.00 0.90 17.03
N ALA A 267 -1.32 1.90 16.45
CA ALA A 267 -1.98 2.95 15.68
C ALA A 267 -2.77 2.39 14.49
N LEU A 268 -2.19 1.43 13.76
CA LEU A 268 -2.88 0.77 12.65
C LEU A 268 -4.08 -0.06 13.15
N ALA A 269 -3.94 -0.78 14.26
CA ALA A 269 -5.03 -1.55 14.83
C ALA A 269 -6.19 -0.66 15.29
N HIS A 270 -5.90 0.50 15.89
CA HIS A 270 -6.90 1.48 16.25
C HIS A 270 -7.62 2.07 15.02
N LEU A 271 -6.88 2.41 13.96
CA LEU A 271 -7.48 2.90 12.72
C LEU A 271 -8.38 1.86 12.04
N VAL A 272 -7.97 0.58 12.03
CA VAL A 272 -8.81 -0.51 11.53
C VAL A 272 -10.04 -0.73 12.43
N ALA A 273 -9.86 -0.68 13.76
CA ALA A 273 -10.97 -0.77 14.71
C ALA A 273 -12.01 0.34 14.49
N ASP A 274 -11.56 1.56 14.25
CA ASP A 274 -12.43 2.69 13.92
C ASP A 274 -13.18 2.45 12.59
N GLN A 275 -12.54 1.84 11.59
CA GLN A 275 -13.23 1.47 10.34
C GLN A 275 -14.27 0.35 10.53
N ILE A 276 -13.96 -0.66 11.34
CA ILE A 276 -14.93 -1.71 11.70
C ILE A 276 -16.14 -1.10 12.40
N ALA A 277 -15.90 -0.23 13.39
CA ALA A 277 -16.95 0.48 14.11
C ALA A 277 -17.84 1.29 13.18
N ASN A 278 -17.23 2.10 12.31
CA ASN A 278 -17.96 2.92 11.34
C ASN A 278 -18.78 2.07 10.37
N LYS A 279 -18.21 0.97 9.86
CA LYS A 279 -18.93 0.05 8.96
C LYS A 279 -20.11 -0.63 9.62
N LEU A 280 -19.97 -1.08 10.86
CA LEU A 280 -21.10 -1.66 11.58
C LEU A 280 -22.17 -0.59 11.87
N ALA A 281 -21.77 0.62 12.28
CA ALA A 281 -22.69 1.71 12.56
C ALA A 281 -23.47 2.19 11.31
N GLU A 282 -22.89 2.14 10.11
CA GLU A 282 -23.59 2.44 8.84
C GLU A 282 -24.79 1.50 8.60
N PHE A 283 -24.71 0.24 9.04
CA PHE A 283 -25.74 -0.78 8.80
C PHE A 283 -26.74 -0.91 9.94
N THR A 284 -26.39 -0.39 11.12
CA THR A 284 -27.27 -0.31 12.29
C THR A 284 -27.16 1.09 12.91
N PRO A 285 -27.74 2.12 12.25
CA PRO A 285 -27.54 3.51 12.65
C PRO A 285 -28.01 3.76 14.09
N GLY A 286 -27.13 4.25 14.94
CA GLY A 286 -27.42 4.62 16.34
C GLY A 286 -27.53 3.46 17.32
N ASP A 287 -28.21 2.38 16.92
CA ASP A 287 -28.64 1.28 17.79
C ASP A 287 -27.47 0.48 18.38
N LEU A 288 -26.45 0.13 17.59
CA LEU A 288 -25.30 -0.67 18.09
C LEU A 288 -24.35 0.14 18.99
N ASN A 289 -24.25 1.45 18.81
CA ASN A 289 -23.34 2.29 19.61
C ASN A 289 -23.88 2.53 21.03
N THR A 290 -25.20 2.67 21.17
CA THR A 290 -25.87 2.87 22.46
C THR A 290 -26.37 1.58 23.10
N GLY A 291 -26.43 0.50 22.31
CA GLY A 291 -27.00 -0.79 22.70
C GLY A 291 -28.42 -0.97 22.14
N MET A 292 -28.69 -2.17 21.65
CA MET A 292 -29.97 -2.57 21.07
C MET A 292 -30.41 -3.95 21.54
N ALA A 293 -31.69 -4.28 21.37
CA ALA A 293 -32.18 -5.61 21.70
C ALA A 293 -31.54 -6.66 20.78
N SER A 294 -31.02 -7.75 21.34
CA SER A 294 -30.30 -8.78 20.57
C SER A 294 -31.15 -9.41 19.47
N GLU A 295 -32.47 -9.49 19.66
CA GLU A 295 -33.43 -9.99 18.66
C GLU A 295 -33.55 -9.10 17.41
N GLN A 296 -33.21 -7.82 17.52
CA GLN A 296 -33.22 -6.86 16.41
C GLN A 296 -31.94 -6.94 15.58
N LEU A 297 -30.88 -7.57 16.10
CA LEU A 297 -29.59 -7.68 15.42
C LEU A 297 -29.66 -8.71 14.30
N LYS A 298 -29.58 -8.23 13.05
CA LYS A 298 -29.49 -9.08 11.86
C LYS A 298 -28.05 -9.59 11.68
N THR A 299 -27.70 -10.65 12.40
CA THR A 299 -26.32 -11.19 12.47
C THR A 299 -25.78 -11.69 11.14
N GLU A 300 -26.56 -12.43 10.34
CA GLU A 300 -26.06 -13.01 9.09
C GLU A 300 -25.73 -11.96 8.01
N PRO A 301 -26.57 -10.94 7.74
CA PRO A 301 -26.19 -9.82 6.87
C PRO A 301 -24.92 -9.10 7.33
N LEU A 302 -24.79 -8.83 8.64
CA LEU A 302 -23.59 -8.18 9.20
C LEU A 302 -22.36 -9.07 9.07
N ARG A 303 -22.49 -10.38 9.27
CA ARG A 303 -21.38 -11.34 9.12
C ARG A 303 -20.86 -11.36 7.69
N ARG A 304 -21.77 -11.42 6.69
CA ARG A 304 -21.39 -11.38 5.27
C ARG A 304 -20.71 -10.07 4.90
N LEU A 305 -21.21 -8.96 5.43
CA LEU A 305 -20.59 -7.66 5.25
C LEU A 305 -19.17 -7.63 5.82
N MET A 306 -19.00 -8.05 7.07
CA MET A 306 -17.69 -8.09 7.73
C MET A 306 -16.71 -8.98 6.95
N GLN A 307 -17.17 -10.15 6.48
CA GLN A 307 -16.34 -11.05 5.68
C GLN A 307 -15.98 -10.47 4.30
N ALA A 308 -16.90 -9.73 3.67
CA ALA A 308 -16.63 -9.08 2.38
C ALA A 308 -15.62 -7.94 2.50
N GLU A 309 -15.72 -7.12 3.54
CA GLU A 309 -14.85 -5.94 3.74
C GLU A 309 -13.51 -6.29 4.39
N PHE A 310 -13.53 -7.14 5.42
CA PHE A 310 -12.35 -7.41 6.26
C PHE A 310 -11.80 -8.84 6.10
N GLY A 311 -12.49 -9.71 5.36
CA GLY A 311 -12.11 -11.12 5.25
C GLY A 311 -12.49 -11.95 6.49
N SER A 312 -12.09 -13.22 6.50
CA SER A 312 -12.47 -14.18 7.55
C SER A 312 -11.76 -13.96 8.89
N SER A 313 -10.64 -13.23 8.92
CA SER A 313 -9.85 -13.02 10.14
C SER A 313 -10.49 -12.06 11.13
N VAL A 314 -11.49 -11.27 10.71
CA VAL A 314 -12.23 -10.35 11.57
C VAL A 314 -13.65 -10.86 11.78
N GLU A 315 -13.84 -11.62 12.86
CA GLU A 315 -15.14 -12.21 13.17
C GLU A 315 -16.10 -11.22 13.86
N LEU A 316 -17.34 -11.16 13.39
CA LEU A 316 -18.39 -10.28 13.93
C LEU A 316 -18.60 -10.46 15.44
N GLN A 317 -18.52 -11.69 15.95
CA GLN A 317 -18.75 -12.00 17.36
C GLN A 317 -17.77 -11.29 18.31
N HIS A 318 -16.53 -11.07 17.86
CA HIS A 318 -15.51 -10.34 18.62
C HIS A 318 -15.66 -8.82 18.47
N CYS A 319 -16.54 -8.35 17.58
CA CYS A 319 -16.86 -6.94 17.40
C CYS A 319 -18.06 -6.49 18.23
N LEU A 320 -18.76 -7.43 18.88
CA LEU A 320 -19.98 -7.21 19.62
C LEU A 320 -19.78 -7.51 21.10
N GLN A 321 -20.50 -6.80 21.96
CA GLN A 321 -20.54 -7.01 23.40
C GLN A 321 -22.00 -7.25 23.81
N PHE A 322 -22.28 -8.45 24.29
CA PHE A 322 -23.56 -8.81 24.89
C PHE A 322 -23.54 -8.50 26.39
N ASN A 323 -24.70 -8.16 26.95
CA ASN A 323 -24.87 -8.14 28.40
C ASN A 323 -25.05 -9.56 28.96
N ASP A 324 -25.05 -9.69 30.29
CA ASP A 324 -24.99 -10.99 30.97
C ASP A 324 -26.17 -11.93 30.65
N ASP A 325 -27.35 -11.38 30.38
CA ASP A 325 -28.56 -12.13 30.03
C ASP A 325 -28.81 -12.22 28.52
N TYR A 326 -27.88 -11.73 27.69
CA TYR A 326 -27.96 -11.67 26.23
C TYR A 326 -29.17 -10.91 25.67
N SER A 327 -29.90 -10.13 26.49
CA SER A 327 -31.04 -9.34 26.03
C SER A 327 -30.62 -8.13 25.19
N THR A 328 -29.43 -7.60 25.43
CA THR A 328 -28.90 -6.42 24.72
C THR A 328 -27.52 -6.69 24.14
N VAL A 329 -27.26 -6.06 22.99
CA VAL A 329 -25.98 -6.09 22.29
C VAL A 329 -25.56 -4.68 21.93
N LYS A 330 -24.28 -4.39 22.12
CA LYS A 330 -23.64 -3.15 21.68
C LYS A 330 -22.33 -3.45 20.96
N LEU A 331 -21.76 -2.44 20.31
CA LEU A 331 -20.43 -2.52 19.75
C LEU A 331 -19.40 -2.72 20.87
N ALA A 332 -18.40 -3.57 20.63
CA ALA A 332 -17.26 -3.70 21.54
C ALA A 332 -16.50 -2.37 21.66
N SER A 333 -15.79 -2.16 22.79
CA SER A 333 -15.01 -0.94 22.98
C SER A 333 -13.90 -0.82 21.92
N ARG A 334 -13.42 0.40 21.69
CA ARG A 334 -12.32 0.66 20.75
C ARG A 334 -11.08 -0.18 21.07
N GLU A 335 -10.76 -0.36 22.35
CA GLU A 335 -9.64 -1.17 22.82
C GLU A 335 -9.87 -2.67 22.58
N ALA A 336 -11.10 -3.15 22.80
CA ALA A 336 -11.46 -4.54 22.53
C ALA A 336 -11.38 -4.86 21.03
N LEU A 337 -11.90 -3.95 20.19
CA LEU A 337 -11.77 -4.05 18.73
C LEU A 337 -10.31 -4.02 18.28
N ALA A 338 -9.49 -3.09 18.79
CA ALA A 338 -8.08 -3.02 18.46
C ALA A 338 -7.32 -4.28 18.88
N SER A 339 -7.66 -4.87 20.04
CA SER A 339 -7.09 -6.14 20.51
C SER A 339 -7.42 -7.29 19.55
N HIS A 340 -8.68 -7.38 19.12
CA HIS A 340 -9.11 -8.34 18.10
C HIS A 340 -8.38 -8.14 16.77
N VAL A 341 -8.19 -6.89 16.34
CA VAL A 341 -7.44 -6.57 15.13
C VAL A 341 -5.97 -6.99 15.24
N ILE A 342 -5.31 -6.80 16.38
CA ILE A 342 -3.93 -7.30 16.59
C ILE A 342 -3.88 -8.84 16.47
N GLN A 343 -4.85 -9.55 17.02
CA GLN A 343 -4.95 -11.01 16.85
C GLN A 343 -5.19 -11.40 15.39
N ALA A 344 -5.99 -10.62 14.67
CA ALA A 344 -6.19 -10.82 13.24
C ALA A 344 -4.89 -10.59 12.45
N PHE A 345 -4.11 -9.54 12.78
CA PHE A 345 -2.77 -9.29 12.20
C PHE A 345 -1.81 -10.47 12.44
N GLN A 346 -1.88 -11.09 13.62
CA GLN A 346 -1.09 -12.28 13.94
C GLN A 346 -1.53 -13.49 13.10
N THR A 347 -2.84 -13.68 12.96
CA THR A 347 -3.43 -14.77 12.15
C THR A 347 -3.01 -14.69 10.69
N ILE A 348 -3.00 -13.49 10.12
CA ILE A 348 -2.56 -13.27 8.72
C ILE A 348 -1.05 -13.14 8.56
N GLY A 349 -0.28 -13.34 9.63
CA GLY A 349 1.18 -13.38 9.60
C GLY A 349 1.87 -12.02 9.49
N LEU A 350 1.16 -10.91 9.68
CA LEU A 350 1.78 -9.58 9.76
C LEU A 350 2.58 -9.44 11.06
N LEU A 351 2.01 -9.86 12.19
CA LEU A 351 2.67 -9.79 13.49
C LEU A 351 3.10 -11.18 14.00
N PRO A 352 4.15 -11.26 14.84
CA PRO A 352 4.50 -12.51 15.49
C PRO A 352 3.34 -13.05 16.33
N ALA A 353 2.97 -14.32 16.13
CA ALA A 353 1.85 -14.98 16.82
C ALA A 353 1.97 -14.99 18.35
N LYS A 354 3.18 -14.86 18.89
CA LYS A 354 3.44 -14.86 20.34
C LYS A 354 3.53 -13.45 20.95
N ALA A 355 3.42 -12.39 20.15
CA ALA A 355 3.44 -11.02 20.68
C ALA A 355 2.18 -10.78 21.54
N SER A 356 2.35 -10.17 22.72
CA SER A 356 1.20 -9.84 23.56
C SER A 356 0.43 -8.67 22.95
N ALA A 357 -0.86 -8.88 22.63
CA ALA A 357 -1.73 -7.82 22.12
C ALA A 357 -1.83 -6.65 23.10
N HIS A 358 -1.92 -6.95 24.41
CA HIS A 358 -1.93 -5.93 25.46
C HIS A 358 -0.63 -5.12 25.47
N PHE A 359 0.53 -5.77 25.34
CA PHE A 359 1.82 -5.07 25.28
C PHE A 359 1.89 -4.16 24.04
N LEU A 360 1.49 -4.66 22.87
CA LEU A 360 1.51 -3.87 21.64
C LEU A 360 0.60 -2.64 21.74
N LEU A 361 -0.63 -2.81 22.25
CA LEU A 361 -1.58 -1.71 22.43
C LEU A 361 -1.21 -0.76 23.58
N SER A 362 -0.39 -1.19 24.54
CA SER A 362 0.11 -0.32 25.60
C SER A 362 1.18 0.67 25.12
N GLN A 363 1.68 0.52 23.88
CA GLN A 363 2.61 1.47 23.30
C GLN A 363 1.90 2.81 23.08
N GLN A 364 2.38 3.85 23.76
CA GLN A 364 1.78 5.17 23.69
C GLN A 364 1.88 5.72 22.26
N GLU A 365 0.74 6.07 21.67
CA GLU A 365 0.70 6.84 20.44
C GLU A 365 1.29 8.23 20.70
N VAL A 366 2.31 8.61 19.94
CA VAL A 366 2.88 9.96 20.00
C VAL A 366 2.14 10.83 18.98
N PRO A 367 1.48 11.93 19.39
CA PRO A 367 0.87 12.86 18.45
C PRO A 367 1.88 13.34 17.42
N THR A 368 1.46 13.44 16.15
CA THR A 368 2.33 13.82 15.02
C THR A 368 3.19 15.05 15.30
N GLN A 369 2.60 16.12 15.85
CA GLN A 369 3.34 17.34 16.15
C GLN A 369 4.44 17.12 17.18
N GLN A 370 4.14 16.39 18.26
CA GLN A 370 5.12 16.05 19.29
C GLN A 370 6.24 15.16 18.71
N ALA A 371 5.89 14.22 17.82
CA ALA A 371 6.88 13.37 17.16
C ALA A 371 7.80 14.17 16.22
N ILE A 372 7.25 15.14 15.48
CA ILE A 372 8.04 16.07 14.64
C ILE A 372 9.00 16.89 15.51
N GLU A 373 8.53 17.44 16.63
CA GLU A 373 9.38 18.19 17.56
C GLU A 373 10.52 17.32 18.11
N GLN A 374 10.21 16.08 18.52
CA GLN A 374 11.21 15.13 19.01
C GLN A 374 12.24 14.72 17.95
N THR A 375 11.89 14.75 16.67
CA THR A 375 12.78 14.34 15.56
C THR A 375 13.47 15.51 14.88
N SER A 376 13.14 16.75 15.24
CA SER A 376 13.69 17.98 14.63
C SER A 376 15.22 18.07 14.64
N HIS A 377 15.86 17.52 15.67
CA HIS A 377 17.33 17.50 15.80
C HIS A 377 18.03 16.57 14.80
N LEU A 378 17.29 15.71 14.09
CA LEU A 378 17.83 14.82 13.06
C LEU A 378 17.91 15.49 11.68
N ALA A 379 17.37 16.71 11.55
CA ALA A 379 17.73 17.57 10.42
C ALA A 379 19.21 17.89 10.53
N GLU A 380 19.96 17.63 9.45
CA GLU A 380 21.41 17.89 9.35
C GLU A 380 22.31 16.92 10.12
N THR A 381 22.63 15.82 9.45
CA THR A 381 23.95 15.19 9.56
C THR A 381 24.35 14.72 8.18
N THR A 382 25.28 15.43 7.52
CA THR A 382 26.00 14.91 6.36
C THR A 382 26.95 13.81 6.85
N VAL A 383 26.40 12.69 7.32
CA VAL A 383 27.20 11.55 7.75
C VAL A 383 27.26 10.58 6.59
N SER A 384 28.39 10.64 5.88
CA SER A 384 28.91 9.54 5.09
C SER A 384 29.22 8.38 6.05
N GLN A 385 28.19 7.64 6.45
CA GLN A 385 28.31 6.30 7.00
C GLN A 385 27.17 5.47 6.44
N HIS A 386 27.52 4.31 5.86
CA HIS A 386 26.56 3.24 5.65
C HIS A 386 25.92 2.96 7.01
N ALA A 387 24.64 3.30 7.11
CA ALA A 387 23.93 3.12 8.33
C ALA A 387 23.49 1.66 8.45
N ASP A 388 24.17 0.93 9.32
CA ASP A 388 23.60 -0.24 9.98
C ASP A 388 22.46 0.25 10.88
N TRP A 389 21.29 0.50 10.27
CA TRP A 389 20.07 0.78 11.00
C TRP A 389 19.53 -0.53 11.55
N SER A 390 19.90 -0.86 12.78
CA SER A 390 19.25 -1.94 13.54
C SER A 390 17.85 -1.51 13.96
N SER A 391 16.90 -1.42 13.03
CA SER A 391 15.47 -1.44 13.39
C SER A 391 15.20 -2.79 14.09
N PRO A 392 14.30 -2.86 15.09
CA PRO A 392 13.90 -4.12 15.68
C PRO A 392 13.51 -5.09 14.55
N ALA A 393 14.01 -6.34 14.57
CA ALA A 393 13.83 -7.29 13.46
C ALA A 393 12.37 -7.47 13.02
N TRP A 394 11.41 -7.18 13.90
CA TRP A 394 9.99 -7.21 13.61
C TRP A 394 9.47 -6.01 12.78
N ASN A 395 10.05 -4.81 12.90
CA ASN A 395 9.64 -3.63 12.11
C ASN A 395 9.88 -3.86 10.61
N ALA A 396 11.10 -4.24 10.25
CA ALA A 396 11.43 -4.53 8.85
C ALA A 396 10.57 -5.67 8.30
N SER A 397 10.40 -6.76 9.06
CA SER A 397 9.59 -7.91 8.63
C SER A 397 8.10 -7.56 8.48
N PHE A 398 7.55 -6.75 9.39
CA PHE A 398 6.16 -6.27 9.36
C PHE A 398 5.89 -5.46 8.09
N TRP A 399 6.78 -4.51 7.75
CA TRP A 399 6.57 -3.63 6.60
C TRP A 399 6.82 -4.27 5.26
N LEU A 400 7.76 -5.21 5.21
CA LEU A 400 8.12 -5.96 4.01
C LEU A 400 7.18 -7.15 3.76
N GLY A 401 6.25 -7.44 4.68
CA GLY A 401 5.31 -8.55 4.54
C GLY A 401 5.98 -9.93 4.61
N HIS A 402 7.14 -10.03 5.25
CA HIS A 402 7.80 -11.31 5.44
C HIS A 402 7.07 -12.10 6.54
N THR A 403 6.51 -13.25 6.19
CA THR A 403 6.08 -14.25 7.17
C THR A 403 7.31 -14.71 7.96
N LEU A 404 7.39 -14.32 9.23
CA LEU A 404 8.42 -14.78 10.16
C LEU A 404 8.20 -16.27 10.50
N GLN A 405 8.48 -17.16 9.55
CA GLN A 405 8.69 -18.57 9.86
C GLN A 405 10.15 -18.77 10.28
N GLY A 406 10.35 -19.09 11.56
CA GLY A 406 11.56 -19.80 11.99
C GLY A 406 12.70 -18.98 12.58
N LEU A 407 12.43 -18.04 13.49
CA LEU A 407 13.44 -17.64 14.49
C LEU A 407 13.21 -18.41 15.81
N THR A 408 13.39 -19.72 15.75
CA THR A 408 13.62 -20.54 16.95
C THR A 408 14.86 -21.38 16.73
N ASN A 409 16.01 -20.84 17.12
CA ASN A 409 17.12 -21.66 17.59
C ASN A 409 17.60 -21.03 18.90
N ARG A 410 17.03 -21.51 20.01
CA ARG A 410 17.69 -21.45 21.31
C ARG A 410 18.80 -22.51 21.29
N PRO A 411 20.01 -22.22 21.77
CA PRO A 411 21.02 -23.26 21.96
C PRO A 411 20.63 -24.06 23.21
N GLU A 412 20.16 -25.29 23.03
CA GLU A 412 20.04 -26.27 24.12
C GLU A 412 21.32 -27.10 24.21
N ASP A 413 21.99 -26.93 25.36
CA ASP A 413 22.74 -27.92 26.13
C ASP A 413 23.48 -29.06 25.40
N ASP A 414 24.75 -28.82 25.08
CA ASP A 414 25.76 -29.90 25.01
C ASP A 414 26.33 -30.18 26.41
N ARG A 415 25.61 -31.00 27.18
CA ARG A 415 26.21 -31.73 28.31
C ARG A 415 25.76 -33.19 28.34
N LYS A 416 26.75 -34.03 28.02
CA LYS A 416 27.05 -35.37 28.53
C LYS A 416 26.55 -36.59 27.74
N LYS A 417 27.60 -37.31 27.29
CA LYS A 417 27.79 -38.77 27.28
C LYS A 417 27.12 -39.55 26.15
N SER A 418 27.96 -40.04 25.24
CA SER A 418 28.32 -41.47 25.29
C SER A 418 29.71 -41.69 24.68
N ALA A 419 30.62 -42.17 25.52
CA ALA A 419 31.80 -42.88 25.11
C ALA A 419 31.37 -44.28 24.64
N GLN A 420 31.92 -44.77 23.53
CA GLN A 420 32.59 -46.08 23.43
C GLN A 420 32.77 -46.56 21.98
N HIS A 421 34.00 -46.99 21.68
CA HIS A 421 34.46 -47.89 20.61
C HIS A 421 34.32 -47.37 19.15
N HIS A 422 35.37 -47.25 18.34
CA HIS A 422 36.37 -48.27 18.03
C HIS A 422 37.78 -47.71 17.75
N THR A 423 38.75 -48.39 18.33
CA THR A 423 40.16 -48.45 17.94
C THR A 423 40.34 -49.23 16.63
N GLY A 424 41.28 -48.79 15.78
CA GLY A 424 41.93 -49.66 14.81
C GLY A 424 42.35 -48.98 13.50
N ALA A 425 43.62 -48.57 13.41
CA ALA A 425 44.50 -48.90 12.28
C ALA A 425 45.95 -48.47 12.57
N GLN A 426 46.83 -49.46 12.55
CA GLN A 426 48.29 -49.37 12.63
C GLN A 426 48.91 -49.07 11.26
N THR A 427 50.10 -48.48 11.29
CA THR A 427 51.22 -48.49 10.29
C THR A 427 50.98 -47.74 8.97
N ALA A 428 51.92 -46.94 8.45
CA ALA A 428 53.39 -46.93 8.59
C ALA A 428 53.96 -45.51 8.79
#